data_AF-A0A4R3ZBM6-F1
#
_entry.id   AF-A0A4R3ZBM6-F1
#
_cell.length_a   1.000
_cell.length_b   1.000
_cell.length_c   1.000
_cell.angle_alpha   90.00
_cell.angle_beta   90.00
_cell.angle_gamma   90.00
#
_symmetry.space_group_name_H-M   'P 1'
#
loop_
_entity.id
_entity.type
_entity.pdbx_description
1 polymer ?
#
loop_
_entity_poly.entity_id
_entity_poly.type
_entity_poly.pdbx_seq_one_letter_code
_entity_poly.pdbx_strand_id
1 'polypeptide(L)'
;MKIYKTSSKKRDTYTYTFTGIDGREEKIVLRPGENGVTEAYIKTLHALDDSEVYYNNKNSKPERTPEEKTEIKEWTRKFIEEETARRGEAPSEYEVAYKVEERFPKNYNLSLEYDFGSDELDTDFDKSRLLYQLAVNPNYEDSEDTERVRELIEELTDKQKKVIKKVLYEEMNFTQISKEMKISVKNVSKHYNNALNYIEKNFFK
;
A
#
# COMPACT_ATOMS: atom_id res chain seq x y z
N MET A 1 -3.19 1.13 13.28
CA MET A 1 -3.27 2.56 13.66
C MET A 1 -3.93 2.72 15.03
N LYS A 2 -3.34 3.43 15.99
CA LYS A 2 -3.93 3.60 17.34
C LYS A 2 -4.84 4.85 17.39
N ILE A 3 -6.09 4.68 17.84
CA ILE A 3 -7.12 5.76 17.86
C ILE A 3 -7.49 6.14 19.29
N TYR A 4 -7.27 5.22 20.24
CA TYR A 4 -7.57 5.42 21.64
C TYR A 4 -6.30 5.47 22.47
N LYS A 5 -6.26 6.44 23.37
CA LYS A 5 -5.20 6.57 24.37
C LYS A 5 -5.27 5.40 25.34
N THR A 6 -4.12 5.01 25.87
CA THR A 6 -4.09 4.06 26.98
C THR A 6 -4.77 4.70 28.20
N SER A 7 -5.73 4.00 28.81
CA SER A 7 -6.43 4.48 30.01
C SER A 7 -5.44 4.87 31.12
N SER A 8 -5.71 5.97 31.83
CA SER A 8 -4.85 6.46 32.92
C SER A 8 -4.54 5.40 33.97
N LYS A 9 -5.47 4.47 34.23
CA LYS A 9 -5.32 3.38 35.21
C LYS A 9 -4.31 2.30 34.78
N LYS A 10 -3.86 2.30 33.53
CA LYS A 10 -2.94 1.31 32.95
C LYS A 10 -1.60 1.93 32.55
N ARG A 11 -1.26 3.11 33.08
CA ARG A 11 -0.06 3.87 32.67
C ARG A 11 1.19 3.61 33.53
N ASP A 12 1.06 2.85 34.61
CA ASP A 12 2.18 2.50 35.49
C ASP A 12 3.18 1.54 34.81
N THR A 13 2.72 0.83 33.78
CA THR A 13 3.52 -0.07 32.94
C THR A 13 3.29 0.24 31.48
N TYR A 14 4.19 -0.20 30.61
CA TYR A 14 4.01 -0.11 29.16
C TYR A 14 4.06 -1.50 28.55
N THR A 15 3.05 -1.88 27.76
CA THR A 15 3.04 -3.18 27.06
C THR A 15 3.31 -2.92 25.58
N TYR A 16 4.41 -3.46 25.09
CA TYR A 16 4.76 -3.46 23.68
C TYR A 16 4.34 -4.78 23.04
N THR A 17 3.60 -4.72 21.94
CA THR A 17 3.15 -5.90 21.19
C THR A 17 3.78 -5.89 19.81
N PHE A 18 4.35 -7.00 19.39
CA PHE A 18 4.98 -7.15 18.07
C PHE A 18 4.73 -8.55 17.53
N THR A 19 4.79 -8.71 16.21
CA THR A 19 4.65 -10.00 15.55
C THR A 19 6.00 -10.70 15.51
N GLY A 20 6.10 -11.87 16.13
CA GLY A 20 7.29 -12.72 16.08
C GLY A 20 7.50 -13.32 14.69
N ILE A 21 8.67 -13.92 14.47
CA ILE A 21 9.06 -14.57 13.20
C ILE A 21 8.05 -15.63 12.77
N ASP A 22 7.39 -16.26 13.74
CA ASP A 22 6.37 -17.31 13.52
C ASP A 22 4.97 -16.75 13.19
N GLY A 23 4.84 -15.43 12.98
CA GLY A 23 3.57 -14.77 12.68
C GLY A 23 2.63 -14.62 13.88
N ARG A 24 3.07 -15.01 15.09
CA ARG A 24 2.29 -14.89 16.33
C ARG A 24 2.54 -13.55 17.02
N GLU A 25 1.51 -12.99 17.63
CA GLU A 25 1.66 -11.80 18.47
C GLU A 25 2.37 -12.14 19.78
N GLU A 26 3.52 -11.50 20.00
CA GLU A 26 4.26 -11.51 21.24
C GLU A 26 4.08 -10.19 22.00
N LYS A 27 4.15 -10.26 23.32
CA LYS A 27 3.93 -9.10 24.21
C LYS A 27 5.05 -9.01 25.23
N ILE A 28 5.65 -7.83 25.33
CA ILE A 28 6.66 -7.49 26.36
C ILE A 28 6.06 -6.42 27.26
N VAL A 29 6.10 -6.66 28.57
CA VAL A 29 5.66 -5.69 29.58
C VAL A 29 6.88 -5.03 30.20
N LEU A 30 6.97 -3.71 30.05
CA LEU A 30 7.98 -2.87 30.66
C LEU A 30 7.46 -2.34 32.00
N ARG A 31 8.22 -2.62 33.06
CA ARG A 31 7.94 -2.15 34.42
C ARG A 31 9.06 -1.20 34.87
N PRO A 32 8.74 -0.12 35.60
CA PRO A 32 9.77 0.72 36.22
C PRO A 32 10.68 -0.10 37.13
N GLY A 33 12.00 0.13 37.06
CA GLY A 33 13.02 -0.53 37.86
C GLY A 33 13.54 -1.85 37.28
N GLU A 34 12.89 -2.43 36.27
CA GLU A 34 13.35 -3.64 35.60
C GLU A 34 14.19 -3.30 34.36
N ASN A 35 15.30 -4.00 34.14
CA ASN A 35 16.14 -3.86 32.93
C ASN A 35 16.57 -2.41 32.62
N GLY A 36 16.72 -1.56 33.65
CA GLY A 36 17.09 -0.15 33.49
C GLY A 36 15.95 0.78 33.05
N VAL A 37 14.71 0.29 32.97
CA VAL A 37 13.53 1.09 32.64
C VAL A 37 13.20 2.03 33.79
N THR A 38 13.12 3.33 33.51
CA THR A 38 12.72 4.35 34.50
C THR A 38 11.26 4.74 34.34
N GLU A 39 10.64 5.30 35.38
CA GLU A 39 9.28 5.86 35.28
C GLU A 39 9.17 6.94 34.20
N ALA A 40 10.22 7.75 34.03
CA ALA A 40 10.30 8.74 32.96
C ALA A 40 10.23 8.09 31.58
N TYR A 41 10.82 6.90 31.41
CA TYR A 41 10.75 6.16 30.16
C TYR A 41 9.33 5.68 29.86
N ILE A 42 8.64 5.08 30.84
CA ILE A 42 7.23 4.66 30.70
C ILE A 42 6.33 5.85 30.36
N LYS A 43 6.51 6.99 31.04
CA LYS A 43 5.77 8.22 30.74
C LYS A 43 6.03 8.74 29.32
N THR A 44 7.26 8.64 28.86
CA THR A 44 7.66 9.07 27.50
C THR A 44 7.02 8.19 26.43
N LEU A 45 7.02 6.86 26.61
CA LEU A 45 6.37 5.92 25.69
C LEU A 45 4.87 6.18 25.57
N HIS A 46 4.18 6.37 26.70
CA HIS A 46 2.77 6.74 26.71
C HIS A 46 2.50 8.11 26.06
N ALA A 47 3.42 9.06 26.16
CA ALA A 47 3.31 10.36 25.51
C ALA A 47 3.49 10.28 23.99
N LEU A 48 4.41 9.43 23.51
CA LEU A 48 4.59 9.15 22.08
C LEU A 48 3.33 8.51 21.49
N ASP A 49 2.79 7.48 22.14
CA ASP A 49 1.51 6.86 21.76
C ASP A 49 0.35 7.88 21.73
N ASP A 50 0.24 8.73 22.76
CA ASP A 50 -0.81 9.75 22.80
C ASP A 50 -0.66 10.78 21.68
N SER A 51 0.57 11.08 21.26
CA SER A 51 0.84 11.98 20.15
C SER A 51 0.42 11.36 18.82
N GLU A 52 0.69 10.07 18.60
CA GLU A 52 0.22 9.34 17.42
C GLU A 52 -1.30 9.35 17.37
N VAL A 53 -1.96 8.99 18.48
CA VAL A 53 -3.42 9.03 18.60
C VAL A 53 -3.98 10.43 18.31
N TYR A 54 -3.33 11.49 18.78
CA TYR A 54 -3.75 12.86 18.52
C TYR A 54 -3.64 13.21 17.04
N TYR A 55 -2.50 12.94 16.40
CA TYR A 55 -2.31 13.23 14.99
C TYR A 55 -3.25 12.40 14.11
N ASN A 56 -3.45 11.11 14.43
CA ASN A 56 -4.42 10.26 13.76
C ASN A 56 -5.82 10.89 13.81
N ASN A 57 -6.32 11.22 15.00
CA ASN A 57 -7.65 11.83 15.15
C ASN A 57 -7.77 13.20 14.46
N LYS A 58 -6.73 14.04 14.53
CA LYS A 58 -6.70 15.34 13.85
C LYS A 58 -6.72 15.19 12.33
N ASN A 59 -5.99 14.22 11.81
CA ASN A 59 -5.88 13.92 10.38
C ASN A 59 -7.04 13.07 9.86
N SER A 60 -7.81 12.40 10.73
CA SER A 60 -9.03 11.66 10.37
C SER A 60 -10.16 12.59 9.96
N LYS A 61 -10.16 13.86 10.39
CA LYS A 61 -11.18 14.85 9.98
C LYS A 61 -10.52 16.22 9.81
N PRO A 62 -9.73 16.43 8.74
CA PRO A 62 -9.13 17.73 8.51
C PRO A 62 -10.24 18.78 8.35
N GLU A 63 -10.08 19.90 9.05
CA GLU A 63 -10.95 21.04 8.84
C GLU A 63 -10.65 21.66 7.47
N ARG A 64 -11.71 22.05 6.76
CA ARG A 64 -11.58 22.80 5.51
C ARG A 64 -10.94 24.17 5.79
N THR A 65 -10.01 24.57 4.93
CA THR A 65 -9.37 25.89 5.04
C THR A 65 -10.41 27.01 4.84
N PRO A 66 -10.13 28.24 5.29
CA PRO A 66 -11.00 29.38 5.03
C PRO A 66 -11.29 29.58 3.53
N GLU A 67 -10.30 29.37 2.68
CA GLU A 67 -10.39 29.50 1.22
C GLU A 67 -11.31 28.42 0.62
N GLU A 68 -11.14 27.16 1.02
CA GLU A 68 -12.01 26.06 0.59
C GLU A 68 -13.46 26.31 1.03
N LYS A 69 -13.67 26.81 2.26
CA LYS A 69 -15.01 27.17 2.75
C LYS A 69 -15.65 28.27 1.90
N THR A 70 -14.88 29.24 1.41
CA THR A 70 -15.42 30.27 0.50
C THR A 70 -15.75 29.71 -0.88
N GLU A 71 -14.87 28.88 -1.45
CA GLU A 71 -15.09 28.26 -2.76
C GLU A 71 -16.33 27.35 -2.75
N ILE A 72 -16.48 26.52 -1.70
CA ILE A 72 -17.66 25.66 -1.54
C ILE A 72 -18.93 26.49 -1.48
N LYS A 73 -18.95 27.60 -0.75
CA LYS A 73 -20.13 28.48 -0.67
C LYS A 73 -20.48 29.08 -2.03
N GLU A 74 -19.49 29.57 -2.76
CA GLU A 74 -19.69 30.16 -4.08
C GLU A 74 -20.18 29.13 -5.10
N TRP A 75 -19.60 27.93 -5.07
CA TRP A 75 -19.99 26.83 -5.93
C TRP A 75 -21.39 26.32 -5.60
N THR A 76 -21.73 26.14 -4.32
CA THR A 76 -23.07 25.72 -3.89
C THR A 76 -24.16 26.69 -4.35
N ARG A 77 -23.90 28.01 -4.28
CA ARG A 77 -24.84 29.01 -4.79
C ARG A 77 -25.07 28.86 -6.30
N LYS A 78 -24.00 28.75 -7.08
CA LYS A 78 -24.09 28.56 -8.55
C LYS A 78 -24.84 27.27 -8.90
N PHE A 79 -24.53 26.18 -8.20
CA PHE A 79 -25.18 24.88 -8.41
C PHE A 79 -26.69 24.95 -8.16
N ILE A 80 -27.12 25.60 -7.07
CA ILE A 80 -28.54 25.78 -6.76
C ILE A 80 -29.22 26.64 -7.83
N GLU A 81 -28.60 27.74 -8.26
CA GLU A 81 -29.14 28.62 -9.31
C GLU A 81 -29.30 27.89 -10.65
N GLU A 82 -28.27 27.17 -11.10
CA GLU A 82 -28.27 26.39 -12.35
C GLU A 82 -29.32 25.27 -12.32
N GLU A 83 -29.38 24.50 -11.24
CA GLU A 83 -30.29 23.35 -11.15
C GLU A 83 -31.74 23.79 -10.96
N THR A 84 -31.98 24.92 -10.28
CA THR A 84 -33.31 25.56 -10.22
C THR A 84 -33.74 26.07 -11.59
N ALA A 85 -32.84 26.69 -12.36
CA ALA A 85 -33.15 27.12 -13.73
C ALA A 85 -33.45 25.94 -14.66
N ARG A 86 -32.78 24.79 -14.45
CA ARG A 86 -32.96 23.57 -15.25
C ARG A 86 -34.23 22.81 -14.92
N ARG A 87 -34.52 22.61 -13.63
CA ARG A 87 -35.66 21.80 -13.16
C ARG A 87 -36.91 22.60 -12.84
N GLY A 88 -36.79 23.92 -12.65
CA GLY A 88 -37.86 24.79 -12.15
C GLY A 88 -38.09 24.69 -10.63
N GLU A 89 -37.42 23.75 -9.95
CA GLU A 89 -37.50 23.53 -8.51
C GLU A 89 -36.10 23.52 -7.91
N ALA A 90 -35.98 24.03 -6.67
CA ALA A 90 -34.72 24.05 -5.97
C ALA A 90 -34.28 22.61 -5.58
N PRO A 91 -32.99 22.27 -5.73
CA PRO A 91 -32.48 20.97 -5.30
C PRO A 91 -32.70 20.72 -3.82
N SER A 92 -32.88 19.46 -3.45
CA SER A 92 -32.99 19.07 -2.04
C SER A 92 -31.68 19.30 -1.29
N GLU A 93 -31.74 19.60 0.01
CA GLU A 93 -30.57 19.76 0.87
C GLU A 93 -29.63 18.54 0.79
N TYR A 94 -30.20 17.33 0.70
CA TYR A 94 -29.44 16.09 0.53
C TYR A 94 -28.71 16.02 -0.82
N GLU A 95 -29.35 16.47 -1.91
CA GLU A 95 -28.73 16.49 -3.24
C GLU A 95 -27.57 17.50 -3.27
N VAL A 96 -27.76 18.68 -2.67
CA VAL A 96 -26.72 19.69 -2.55
C VAL A 96 -25.54 19.15 -1.73
N ALA A 97 -25.81 18.54 -0.57
CA ALA A 97 -24.77 17.96 0.29
C ALA A 97 -23.97 16.87 -0.43
N TYR A 98 -24.65 15.95 -1.12
CA TYR A 98 -24.03 14.90 -1.91
C TYR A 98 -23.10 15.46 -2.99
N LYS A 99 -23.57 16.46 -3.74
CA LYS A 99 -22.78 17.08 -4.81
C LYS A 99 -21.62 17.93 -4.30
N VAL A 100 -21.76 18.58 -3.14
CA VAL A 100 -20.65 19.24 -2.45
C VAL A 100 -19.58 18.23 -2.03
N GLU A 101 -19.98 17.04 -1.53
CA GLU A 101 -19.04 15.99 -1.14
C GLU A 101 -18.32 15.36 -2.34
N GLU A 102 -19.04 15.14 -3.45
CA GLU A 102 -18.46 14.65 -4.71
C GLU A 102 -17.44 15.64 -5.30
N ARG A 103 -17.75 16.94 -5.27
CA ARG A 103 -16.89 17.98 -5.87
C ARG A 103 -15.72 18.39 -4.99
N PHE A 104 -15.91 18.38 -3.67
CA PHE A 104 -14.94 18.77 -2.65
C PHE A 104 -14.76 17.63 -1.64
N PRO A 105 -14.18 16.49 -2.08
CA PRO A 105 -13.95 15.36 -1.21
C PRO A 105 -13.03 15.77 -0.07
N LYS A 106 -13.32 15.30 1.14
CA LYS A 106 -12.41 15.50 2.26
C LYS A 106 -11.27 14.50 2.09
N ASN A 107 -10.02 14.98 2.19
CA ASN A 107 -8.84 14.12 2.23
C ASN A 107 -8.80 13.40 3.58
N TYR A 108 -9.63 12.38 3.74
CA TYR A 108 -9.56 11.50 4.89
C TYR A 108 -8.24 10.74 4.79
N ASN A 109 -7.33 10.94 5.74
CA ASN A 109 -6.25 9.99 5.97
C ASN A 109 -6.87 8.73 6.62
N LEU A 110 -7.64 7.98 5.85
CA LEU A 110 -7.95 6.59 6.17
C LEU A 110 -6.63 5.85 5.98
N SER A 111 -5.97 5.45 7.07
CA SER A 111 -5.05 4.33 6.95
C SER A 111 -5.87 3.18 6.36
N LEU A 112 -5.36 2.48 5.35
CA LEU A 112 -5.99 1.24 4.85
C LEU A 112 -6.38 0.30 6.03
N GLU A 113 -5.60 0.30 7.10
CA GLU A 113 -5.90 -0.46 8.32
C GLU A 113 -7.21 -0.10 9.05
N TYR A 114 -7.76 1.10 8.87
CA TYR A 114 -8.98 1.56 9.54
C TYR A 114 -10.24 1.13 8.79
N ASP A 115 -10.25 1.24 7.47
CA ASP A 115 -11.35 0.76 6.62
C ASP A 115 -11.49 -0.78 6.69
N PHE A 116 -10.40 -1.48 6.98
CA PHE A 116 -10.36 -2.94 7.11
C PHE A 116 -10.29 -3.43 8.56
N GLY A 117 -10.50 -2.57 9.56
CA GLY A 117 -10.24 -2.94 10.94
C GLY A 117 -10.89 -2.03 11.97
N SER A 118 -12.18 -2.23 12.23
CA SER A 118 -12.75 -2.24 13.58
C SER A 118 -14.25 -2.49 13.56
N ASP A 119 -14.67 -3.72 13.32
CA ASP A 119 -15.84 -4.26 14.01
C ASP A 119 -15.44 -5.62 14.56
N GLU A 120 -15.81 -5.92 15.80
CA GLU A 120 -15.57 -7.21 16.50
C GLU A 120 -16.27 -8.41 15.81
N LEU A 121 -16.69 -8.26 14.55
CA LEU A 121 -17.48 -9.19 13.76
C LEU A 121 -17.07 -9.22 12.28
N ASP A 122 -15.78 -9.11 11.94
CA ASP A 122 -15.30 -9.71 10.68
C ASP A 122 -13.77 -9.89 10.64
N THR A 123 -13.27 -10.87 11.40
CA THR A 123 -11.91 -11.39 11.18
C THR A 123 -11.93 -12.37 10.02
N ASP A 124 -12.13 -11.90 8.78
CA ASP A 124 -11.70 -12.66 7.59
C ASP A 124 -11.58 -11.84 6.29
N PHE A 125 -11.34 -10.52 6.37
CA PHE A 125 -10.94 -9.79 5.16
C PHE A 125 -9.44 -10.02 4.91
N ASP A 126 -9.15 -11.07 4.14
CA ASP A 126 -7.80 -11.49 3.80
C ASP A 126 -7.08 -10.41 2.99
N LYS A 127 -6.20 -9.66 3.67
CA LYS A 127 -5.34 -8.60 3.10
C LYS A 127 -4.54 -9.12 1.89
N SER A 128 -4.28 -10.43 1.83
CA SER A 128 -3.60 -11.04 0.68
C SER A 128 -4.44 -10.96 -0.61
N ARG A 129 -5.77 -10.99 -0.53
CA ARG A 129 -6.67 -10.87 -1.70
C ARG A 129 -6.61 -9.49 -2.34
N LEU A 130 -6.47 -8.43 -1.54
CA LEU A 130 -6.44 -7.06 -2.03
C LEU A 130 -5.04 -6.68 -2.54
N LEU A 131 -3.97 -7.18 -1.88
CA LEU A 131 -2.62 -7.16 -2.43
C LEU A 131 -2.54 -7.92 -3.76
N TYR A 132 -3.22 -9.07 -3.85
CA TYR A 132 -3.34 -9.82 -5.10
C TYR A 132 -4.12 -9.01 -6.15
N GLN A 133 -5.24 -8.37 -5.82
CA GLN A 133 -5.98 -7.53 -6.78
C GLN A 133 -5.18 -6.30 -7.26
N LEU A 134 -4.37 -5.68 -6.39
CA LEU A 134 -3.46 -4.59 -6.76
C LEU A 134 -2.30 -5.10 -7.63
N ALA A 135 -1.75 -6.27 -7.29
CA ALA A 135 -0.71 -6.92 -8.10
C ALA A 135 -1.26 -7.43 -9.45
N VAL A 136 -2.54 -7.82 -9.48
CA VAL A 136 -3.29 -8.29 -10.66
C VAL A 136 -4.17 -7.18 -11.20
N ASN A 137 -3.75 -5.91 -11.06
CA ASN A 137 -4.45 -4.81 -11.70
C ASN A 137 -4.37 -5.03 -13.23
N PRO A 138 -5.48 -5.38 -13.92
CA PRO A 138 -5.47 -5.72 -15.33
C PRO A 138 -5.26 -4.48 -16.22
N ASN A 139 -5.21 -3.28 -15.61
CA ASN A 139 -4.90 -2.00 -16.24
C ASN A 139 -3.45 -1.55 -16.00
N TYR A 140 -2.54 -2.42 -15.54
CA TYR A 140 -1.13 -2.18 -15.82
C TYR A 140 -0.97 -2.34 -17.34
N GLU A 141 -1.04 -1.22 -18.06
CA GLU A 141 -0.39 -1.14 -19.37
C GLU A 141 1.06 -1.55 -19.12
N ASP A 142 1.44 -2.71 -19.67
CA ASP A 142 2.84 -3.13 -19.67
C ASP A 142 3.62 -1.94 -20.23
N SER A 143 4.58 -1.40 -19.46
CA SER A 143 5.40 -0.28 -19.93
C SER A 143 5.96 -0.61 -21.32
N GLU A 144 6.10 0.38 -22.20
CA GLU A 144 6.68 0.20 -23.55
C GLU A 144 8.00 -0.58 -23.50
N ASP A 145 8.80 -0.37 -22.45
CA ASP A 145 10.03 -1.11 -22.15
C ASP A 145 9.80 -2.61 -21.95
N THR A 146 8.73 -3.00 -21.25
CA THR A 146 8.38 -4.41 -21.00
C THR A 146 7.94 -5.10 -22.29
N GLU A 147 7.14 -4.42 -23.12
CA GLU A 147 6.76 -4.94 -24.44
C GLU A 147 7.99 -5.12 -25.32
N ARG A 148 8.89 -4.13 -25.33
CA ARG A 148 10.15 -4.20 -26.09
C ARG A 148 11.02 -5.39 -25.66
N VAL A 149 11.15 -5.65 -24.36
CA VAL A 149 11.89 -6.82 -23.88
C VAL A 149 11.22 -8.13 -24.33
N ARG A 150 9.90 -8.22 -24.35
CA ARG A 150 9.18 -9.41 -24.80
C ARG A 150 9.43 -9.69 -26.28
N GLU A 151 9.35 -8.68 -27.14
CA GLU A 151 9.71 -8.78 -28.57
C GLU A 151 11.13 -9.33 -28.75
N LEU A 152 12.10 -8.74 -28.06
CA LEU A 152 13.50 -9.17 -28.16
C LEU A 152 13.72 -10.59 -27.64
N ILE A 153 12.98 -10.99 -26.60
CA ILE A 153 12.99 -12.37 -26.13
C ILE A 153 12.44 -13.31 -27.21
N GLU A 154 11.41 -12.92 -27.96
CA GLU A 154 10.86 -13.71 -29.08
C GLU A 154 11.84 -13.92 -30.23
N GLU A 155 12.78 -13.00 -30.45
CA GLU A 155 13.84 -13.15 -31.47
C GLU A 155 14.97 -14.09 -31.04
N LEU A 156 15.10 -14.39 -29.74
CA LEU A 156 16.14 -15.30 -29.23
C LEU A 156 15.92 -16.75 -29.69
N THR A 157 17.00 -17.52 -29.72
CA THR A 157 16.92 -18.97 -29.99
C THR A 157 16.20 -19.71 -28.85
N ASP A 158 15.55 -20.84 -29.18
CA ASP A 158 14.81 -21.65 -28.20
C ASP A 158 15.65 -22.05 -26.98
N LYS A 159 16.94 -22.33 -27.19
CA LYS A 159 17.88 -22.66 -26.11
C LYS A 159 18.15 -21.47 -25.19
N GLN A 160 18.30 -20.28 -25.75
CA GLN A 160 18.50 -19.04 -24.99
C GLN A 160 17.25 -18.66 -24.21
N LYS A 161 16.08 -18.69 -24.86
CA LYS A 161 14.77 -18.46 -24.22
C LYS A 161 14.56 -19.40 -23.04
N LYS A 162 14.80 -20.70 -23.23
CA LYS A 162 14.62 -21.69 -22.16
C LYS A 162 15.56 -21.45 -20.98
N VAL A 163 16.82 -21.08 -21.23
CA VAL A 163 17.76 -20.75 -20.16
C VAL A 163 17.32 -19.49 -19.40
N ILE A 164 16.99 -18.39 -20.10
CA ILE A 164 16.49 -17.17 -19.45
C ILE A 164 15.23 -17.47 -18.61
N LYS A 165 14.28 -18.23 -19.18
CA LYS A 165 13.04 -18.57 -18.49
C LYS A 165 13.31 -19.28 -17.16
N LYS A 166 14.21 -20.27 -17.18
CA LYS A 166 14.56 -21.05 -15.99
C LYS A 166 15.34 -20.28 -14.94
N VAL A 167 16.17 -19.32 -15.38
CA VAL A 167 16.95 -18.50 -14.45
C VAL A 167 16.07 -17.42 -13.81
N LEU A 168 15.23 -16.73 -14.59
CA LEU A 168 14.47 -15.57 -14.12
C LEU A 168 13.12 -15.94 -13.47
N TYR A 169 12.37 -16.91 -14.02
CA TYR A 169 11.05 -17.27 -13.50
C TYR A 169 11.08 -18.45 -12.54
N GLU A 170 11.98 -19.41 -12.76
CA GLU A 170 12.09 -20.63 -11.93
C GLU A 170 13.23 -20.52 -10.90
N GLU A 171 13.99 -19.41 -10.89
CA GLU A 171 15.13 -19.14 -10.00
C GLU A 171 16.16 -20.29 -9.90
N MET A 172 16.27 -21.10 -10.95
CA MET A 172 17.13 -22.29 -10.95
C MET A 172 18.60 -21.90 -11.09
N ASN A 173 19.47 -22.62 -10.38
CA ASN A 173 20.91 -22.44 -10.56
C ASN A 173 21.40 -23.09 -11.87
N PHE A 174 22.52 -22.59 -12.41
CA PHE A 174 23.07 -23.09 -13.68
C PHE A 174 23.43 -24.59 -13.63
N THR A 175 23.71 -25.14 -12.46
CA THR A 175 24.00 -26.57 -12.26
C THR A 175 22.73 -27.42 -12.43
N GLN A 176 21.59 -26.97 -11.91
CA GLN A 176 20.29 -27.62 -12.07
C GLN A 176 19.84 -27.54 -13.53
N ILE A 177 19.97 -26.37 -14.16
CA ILE A 177 19.63 -26.17 -15.58
C ILE A 177 20.51 -27.05 -16.47
N SER A 178 21.80 -27.15 -16.18
CA SER A 178 22.74 -28.01 -16.89
C SER A 178 22.30 -29.48 -16.86
N LYS A 179 21.86 -29.98 -15.69
CA LYS A 179 21.36 -31.35 -15.53
C LYS A 179 20.06 -31.57 -16.32
N GLU A 180 19.13 -30.63 -16.27
CA GLU A 180 17.83 -30.74 -16.94
C GLU A 180 17.95 -30.66 -18.47
N MET A 181 18.73 -29.70 -18.97
CA MET A 181 18.94 -29.48 -20.40
C MET A 181 19.98 -30.43 -21.00
N LYS A 182 20.66 -31.24 -20.18
CA LYS A 182 21.76 -32.14 -20.58
C LYS A 182 22.87 -31.42 -21.36
N ILE A 183 23.20 -30.20 -20.94
CA ILE A 183 24.30 -29.39 -21.50
C ILE A 183 25.30 -29.03 -20.40
N SER A 184 26.55 -28.73 -20.75
CA SER A 184 27.54 -28.31 -19.75
C SER A 184 27.18 -26.97 -19.11
N VAL A 185 27.56 -26.78 -17.83
CA VAL A 185 27.35 -25.50 -17.10
C VAL A 185 27.94 -24.32 -17.86
N LYS A 186 29.11 -24.50 -18.49
CA LYS A 186 29.75 -23.48 -19.34
C LYS A 186 28.87 -23.08 -20.53
N ASN A 187 28.17 -24.03 -21.14
CA ASN A 187 27.24 -23.74 -22.23
C ASN A 187 25.96 -23.05 -21.75
N VAL A 188 25.43 -23.40 -20.57
CA VAL A 188 24.31 -22.67 -19.96
C VAL A 188 24.67 -21.20 -19.78
N SER A 189 25.82 -20.92 -19.15
CA SER A 189 26.32 -19.56 -18.95
C SER A 189 26.54 -18.82 -20.27
N LYS A 190 27.08 -19.49 -21.29
CA LYS A 190 27.22 -18.91 -22.63
C LYS A 190 25.88 -18.53 -23.24
N HIS A 191 24.87 -19.41 -23.19
CA HIS A 191 23.54 -19.11 -23.72
C HIS A 191 22.88 -17.95 -22.97
N TYR A 192 22.99 -17.92 -21.65
CA TYR A 192 22.48 -16.85 -20.81
C TYR A 192 23.13 -15.49 -21.15
N ASN A 193 24.47 -15.42 -21.13
CA ASN A 193 25.20 -14.18 -21.42
C ASN A 193 24.96 -13.68 -22.85
N ASN A 194 24.91 -14.59 -23.83
CA ASN A 194 24.63 -14.20 -25.21
C ASN A 194 23.22 -13.63 -25.37
N ALA A 195 22.26 -14.14 -24.60
CA ALA A 195 20.89 -13.67 -24.64
C ALA A 195 20.74 -12.29 -23.99
N LEU A 196 21.36 -12.06 -22.82
CA LEU A 196 21.40 -10.73 -22.19
C LEU A 196 22.09 -9.70 -23.07
N ASN A 197 23.28 -10.01 -23.60
CA ASN A 197 24.01 -9.13 -24.51
C ASN A 197 23.20 -8.77 -25.77
N TYR A 198 22.33 -9.66 -26.23
CA TYR A 198 21.47 -9.39 -27.38
C TYR A 198 20.34 -8.43 -27.01
N ILE A 199 19.69 -8.66 -25.87
CA ILE A 199 18.63 -7.77 -25.37
C ILE A 199 19.23 -6.37 -25.13
N GLU A 200 20.33 -6.25 -24.38
CA GLU A 200 20.98 -4.96 -24.08
C GLU A 200 21.36 -4.17 -25.34
N LYS A 201 21.85 -4.84 -26.39
CA LYS A 201 22.28 -4.17 -27.63
C LYS A 201 21.14 -3.73 -28.53
N ASN A 202 19.97 -4.35 -28.42
CA ASN A 202 18.83 -4.08 -29.30
C ASN A 202 17.68 -3.40 -28.55
N PHE A 203 17.77 -3.24 -27.23
CA PHE A 203 16.76 -2.55 -26.43
C PHE A 203 16.56 -1.09 -26.86
N PHE A 204 17.66 -0.36 -27.11
CA PHE A 204 17.63 1.06 -27.52
C PHE A 204 17.61 1.29 -29.04
N LYS A 205 17.49 0.23 -29.84
CA LYS A 205 17.37 0.35 -31.30
C LYS A 205 15.90 0.37 -31.70
#